data_AF-A0A382KSQ9-F1
#
_entry.id   AF-A0A382KSQ9-F1
#
_cell.length_a   1.000
_cell.length_b   1.000
_cell.length_c   1.000
_cell.angle_alpha   90.00
_cell.angle_beta   90.00
_cell.angle_gamma   90.00
#
_symmetry.space_group_name_H-M   'P 1'
#
loop_
_entity.id
_entity.type
_entity.pdbx_description
1 polymer ?
#
loop_
_entity_poly.entity_id
_entity_poly.type
_entity_poly.pdbx_seq_one_letter_code
_entity_poly.pdbx_strand_id
1 'polypeptide(L)'
;MGFALIWRRIALACVDQACHVLAMLEENGPETKGTPERLRSLDVLRGFDMFWIIGGKAVILALAAVFSVDLSEWLGHRLHHPEWHGFEPYDLIFPLFLFIAGVSTVYSIDNRLAKGGSRAGLHLHFVQRGLMLVLLGVLYNGLFSRDLASAEGWGEMRYASVLGRIGLAYMFAALITANTQWRAQLIWVVGLLVGYWAALRFIPVPEFGAGDL
;
A
#
# COMPACT_ATOMS: atom_id res chain seq x y z
N MET A 1 -25.08 -9.70 22.49
CA MET A 1 -26.13 -10.15 21.55
C MET A 1 -26.39 -9.22 20.34
N GLY A 2 -25.75 -8.04 20.21
CA GLY A 2 -26.05 -7.11 19.10
C GLY A 2 -25.30 -7.36 17.78
N PHE A 3 -24.11 -7.96 17.81
CA PHE A 3 -23.25 -8.08 16.63
C PHE A 3 -23.75 -9.11 15.59
N ALA A 4 -24.32 -10.22 16.06
CA ALA A 4 -24.92 -11.25 15.21
C ALA A 4 -26.19 -10.75 14.49
N LEU A 5 -26.96 -9.87 15.14
CA LEU A 5 -28.15 -9.23 14.55
C LEU A 5 -27.79 -8.24 13.46
N ILE A 6 -26.70 -7.48 13.63
CA ILE A 6 -26.18 -6.56 12.60
C ILE A 6 -25.72 -7.36 11.37
N TRP A 7 -24.96 -8.44 11.57
CA TRP A 7 -24.53 -9.31 10.48
C TRP A 7 -25.69 -10.00 9.74
N ARG A 8 -26.72 -10.43 10.46
CA ARG A 8 -27.91 -11.04 9.86
C ARG A 8 -28.71 -10.03 9.03
N ARG A 9 -28.81 -8.77 9.46
CA ARG A 9 -29.46 -7.70 8.70
C ARG A 9 -28.67 -7.30 7.46
N ILE A 10 -27.33 -7.28 7.54
CA ILE A 10 -26.46 -7.05 6.37
C ILE A 10 -26.58 -8.20 5.36
N ALA A 11 -26.59 -9.46 5.84
CA ALA A 11 -26.74 -10.63 4.97
C ALA A 11 -28.12 -10.66 4.27
N LEU A 12 -29.20 -10.35 4.99
CA LEU A 12 -30.55 -10.28 4.43
C LEU A 12 -30.70 -9.15 3.40
N ALA A 13 -30.14 -7.96 3.67
CA ALA A 13 -30.13 -6.87 2.70
C ALA A 13 -29.32 -7.22 1.44
N CYS A 14 -28.26 -8.02 1.57
CA CYS A 14 -27.46 -8.48 0.43
C CYS A 14 -28.22 -9.50 -0.45
N VAL A 15 -29.02 -10.38 0.15
CA VAL A 15 -29.86 -11.35 -0.57
C VAL A 15 -31.01 -10.68 -1.31
N ASP A 16 -31.67 -9.70 -0.68
CA ASP A 16 -32.79 -8.97 -1.29
C ASP A 16 -32.33 -8.11 -2.48
N GLN A 17 -31.17 -7.46 -2.34
CA GLN A 17 -30.51 -6.75 -3.44
C GLN A 17 -30.12 -7.70 -4.59
N ALA A 18 -29.70 -8.93 -4.29
CA ALA A 18 -29.33 -9.92 -5.30
C ALA A 18 -30.54 -10.43 -6.11
N CYS A 19 -31.69 -10.65 -5.47
CA CYS A 19 -32.94 -11.01 -6.16
C CYS A 19 -33.44 -9.89 -7.10
N HIS A 20 -33.37 -8.63 -6.64
CA HIS A 20 -33.75 -7.49 -7.47
C HIS A 20 -32.82 -7.27 -8.66
N VAL A 21 -31.51 -7.54 -8.49
CA VAL A 21 -30.53 -7.49 -9.59
C VAL A 21 -30.75 -8.64 -10.58
N LEU A 22 -31.06 -9.84 -10.11
CA LEU A 22 -31.38 -11.00 -10.97
C LEU A 22 -32.59 -10.73 -11.87
N ALA A 23 -33.64 -10.09 -11.34
CA ALA A 23 -34.81 -9.70 -12.12
C ALA A 23 -34.51 -8.61 -13.18
N MET A 24 -33.49 -7.76 -12.95
CA MET A 24 -33.06 -6.74 -13.93
C MET A 24 -32.16 -7.30 -15.04
N LEU A 25 -31.56 -8.48 -14.85
CA LEU A 25 -30.64 -9.11 -15.81
C LEU A 25 -31.34 -9.91 -16.90
N GLU A 26 -32.61 -10.29 -16.73
CA GLU A 26 -33.38 -10.98 -17.77
C GLU A 26 -33.91 -10.03 -18.85
N GLU A 27 -34.07 -8.73 -18.57
CA GLU A 27 -34.71 -7.79 -19.51
C GLU A 27 -33.73 -7.14 -20.51
N ASN A 28 -32.42 -7.26 -20.32
CA ASN A 28 -31.43 -6.62 -21.17
C ASN A 28 -30.59 -7.66 -21.91
N GLY A 29 -30.91 -7.87 -23.20
CA GLY A 29 -30.06 -8.61 -24.14
C GLY A 29 -28.62 -8.09 -24.19
N PRO A 30 -27.70 -8.77 -24.90
CA PRO A 30 -26.27 -8.56 -24.74
C PRO A 30 -25.84 -7.23 -25.39
N GLU A 31 -26.08 -6.12 -24.69
CA GLU A 31 -25.22 -4.96 -24.82
C GLU A 31 -23.82 -5.43 -24.45
N THR A 32 -22.89 -5.29 -25.39
CA THR A 32 -21.45 -5.39 -25.15
C THR A 32 -21.03 -4.22 -24.25
N LYS A 33 -21.48 -4.24 -22.99
CA LYS A 33 -20.91 -3.44 -21.91
C LYS A 33 -19.46 -3.85 -21.83
N GLY A 34 -18.60 -3.03 -22.44
CA GLY A 34 -17.15 -3.19 -22.41
C GLY A 34 -16.77 -3.57 -20.99
N THR A 35 -16.22 -4.77 -20.83
CA THR A 35 -15.77 -5.27 -19.54
C THR A 35 -14.92 -4.16 -18.94
N PRO A 36 -15.15 -3.72 -17.68
CA PRO A 36 -14.41 -2.61 -17.10
C PRO A 36 -12.92 -2.88 -17.33
N GLU A 37 -12.30 -2.09 -18.22
CA GLU A 37 -11.01 -2.44 -18.78
C GLU A 37 -10.00 -2.41 -17.63
N ARG A 38 -9.66 -3.62 -17.16
CA ARG A 38 -8.67 -3.80 -16.12
C ARG A 38 -7.35 -3.53 -16.79
N LEU A 39 -6.66 -2.50 -16.34
CA LEU A 39 -5.39 -2.06 -16.91
C LEU A 39 -4.33 -3.16 -16.72
N ARG A 40 -4.20 -4.02 -17.73
CA ARG A 40 -3.30 -5.19 -17.68
C ARG A 40 -1.85 -4.79 -17.45
N SER A 41 -1.42 -3.66 -18.00
CA SER A 41 -0.08 -3.11 -17.76
C SER A 41 0.19 -2.83 -16.28
N LEU A 42 -0.81 -2.29 -15.57
CA LEU A 42 -0.71 -1.95 -14.16
C LEU A 42 -0.69 -3.19 -13.26
N ASP A 43 -1.48 -4.21 -13.59
CA ASP A 43 -1.46 -5.49 -12.89
C ASP A 43 -0.13 -6.23 -13.10
N VAL A 44 0.41 -6.25 -14.33
CA VAL A 44 1.71 -6.86 -14.67
C VAL A 44 2.84 -6.16 -13.92
N LEU A 45 2.86 -4.83 -13.94
CA LEU A 45 3.93 -4.06 -13.29
C LEU A 45 3.90 -4.23 -11.76
N ARG A 46 2.71 -4.24 -11.15
CA ARG A 46 2.58 -4.58 -9.73
C ARG A 46 3.04 -6.01 -9.42
N GLY A 47 2.69 -6.97 -10.27
CA GLY A 47 3.11 -8.36 -10.12
C GLY A 47 4.63 -8.51 -10.19
N PHE A 48 5.28 -7.76 -11.09
CA PHE A 48 6.72 -7.65 -11.17
C PHE A 48 7.33 -7.13 -9.85
N ASP A 49 6.79 -6.04 -9.29
CA ASP A 49 7.28 -5.52 -8.00
C ASP A 49 7.10 -6.53 -6.86
N MET A 50 5.96 -7.20 -6.77
CA MET A 50 5.71 -8.23 -5.75
C MET A 50 6.71 -9.39 -5.87
N PHE A 51 7.05 -9.82 -7.09
CA PHE A 51 8.04 -10.87 -7.31
C PHE A 51 9.40 -10.49 -6.72
N TRP A 52 9.87 -9.26 -6.97
CA TRP A 52 11.17 -8.81 -6.46
C TRP A 52 11.19 -8.55 -4.95
N ILE A 53 10.09 -8.06 -4.39
CA ILE A 53 9.96 -7.78 -2.94
C ILE A 53 9.93 -9.08 -2.11
N ILE A 54 9.26 -10.13 -2.59
CA ILE A 54 9.13 -11.41 -1.86
C ILE A 54 10.46 -12.18 -1.83
N GLY A 55 11.36 -11.93 -2.78
CA GLY A 55 12.67 -12.62 -2.83
C GLY A 55 13.12 -13.01 -4.22
N GLY A 56 12.59 -12.39 -5.29
CA GLY A 56 12.98 -12.66 -6.67
C GLY A 56 14.50 -12.64 -6.90
N LYS A 57 15.23 -11.79 -6.16
CA LYS A 57 16.70 -11.77 -6.18
C LYS A 57 17.32 -13.13 -5.88
N ALA A 58 16.84 -13.83 -4.86
CA ALA A 58 17.41 -15.10 -4.42
C ALA A 58 17.17 -16.20 -5.47
N VAL A 59 15.98 -16.20 -6.09
CA VAL A 59 15.62 -17.15 -7.16
C VAL A 59 16.49 -16.93 -8.39
N ILE A 60 16.66 -15.67 -8.82
CA ILE A 60 17.44 -15.34 -10.01
C ILE A 60 18.93 -15.59 -9.80
N LEU A 61 19.48 -15.28 -8.62
CA LEU A 61 20.88 -15.58 -8.30
C LEU A 61 21.13 -17.09 -8.23
N ALA A 62 20.23 -17.85 -7.62
CA ALA A 62 20.32 -19.31 -7.57
C ALA A 62 20.26 -19.94 -8.98
N LEU A 63 19.39 -19.42 -9.86
CA LEU A 63 19.31 -19.88 -11.24
C LEU A 63 20.56 -19.50 -12.04
N ALA A 64 21.06 -18.27 -11.90
CA ALA A 64 22.26 -17.81 -12.58
C ALA A 64 23.50 -18.64 -12.19
N ALA A 65 23.61 -19.01 -10.91
CA ALA A 65 24.69 -19.85 -10.39
C ALA A 65 24.70 -21.27 -11.00
N VAL A 66 23.54 -21.78 -11.46
CA VAL A 66 23.46 -23.06 -12.19
C VAL A 66 24.04 -22.96 -13.60
N PHE A 67 23.94 -21.79 -14.24
CA PHE A 67 24.45 -21.58 -15.60
C PHE A 67 25.92 -21.16 -15.62
N SER A 68 26.33 -20.20 -14.77
CA SER A 68 27.73 -19.77 -14.68
C SER A 68 27.99 -18.96 -13.41
N VAL A 69 29.18 -19.15 -12.82
CA VAL A 69 29.61 -18.42 -11.62
C VAL A 69 29.79 -16.93 -11.93
N ASP A 70 30.41 -16.58 -13.05
CA ASP A 70 30.64 -15.19 -13.47
C ASP A 70 29.34 -14.39 -13.66
N LEU A 71 28.31 -15.00 -14.25
CA LEU A 71 27.00 -14.35 -14.39
C LEU A 71 26.36 -14.12 -13.02
N SER A 72 26.47 -15.09 -12.11
CA SER A 72 25.88 -15.00 -10.77
C SER A 72 26.55 -13.89 -9.93
N GLU A 73 27.87 -13.72 -10.04
CA GLU A 73 28.62 -12.67 -9.35
C GLU A 73 28.34 -11.29 -9.95
N TRP A 74 28.28 -11.19 -11.29
CA TRP A 74 27.93 -9.95 -11.98
C TRP A 74 26.51 -9.48 -11.62
N LEU A 75 25.55 -10.41 -11.60
CA LEU A 75 24.16 -10.12 -11.23
C LEU A 75 24.01 -9.86 -9.73
N GLY A 76 24.83 -10.52 -8.90
CA GLY A 76 24.89 -10.31 -7.45
C GLY A 76 25.29 -8.89 -7.08
N HIS A 77 26.28 -8.32 -7.76
CA HIS A 77 26.68 -6.93 -7.55
C HIS A 77 25.56 -5.94 -7.92
N ARG A 78 24.82 -6.19 -9.00
CA ARG A 78 23.74 -5.30 -9.50
C ARG A 78 22.42 -5.41 -8.72
N LEU A 79 22.26 -6.46 -7.92
CA LEU A 79 21.08 -6.72 -7.07
C LEU A 79 21.35 -6.43 -5.58
N HIS A 80 22.53 -5.89 -5.25
CA HIS A 80 22.88 -5.44 -3.91
C HIS A 80 22.65 -3.93 -3.79
N HIS A 81 22.11 -3.48 -2.65
CA HIS A 81 21.97 -2.06 -2.36
C HIS A 81 23.33 -1.44 -2.00
N PRO A 82 23.78 -0.36 -2.67
CA PRO A 82 24.96 0.38 -2.24
C PRO A 82 24.70 1.05 -0.88
N GLU A 83 25.70 1.08 -0.01
CA GLU A 83 25.53 1.53 1.39
C GLU A 83 25.22 3.03 1.52
N TRP A 84 25.67 3.87 0.57
CA TRP A 84 25.48 5.33 0.66
C TRP A 84 25.54 6.06 -0.69
N HIS A 85 26.60 5.83 -1.47
CA HIS A 85 26.81 6.48 -2.77
C HIS A 85 26.73 5.45 -3.89
N GLY A 86 25.61 5.43 -4.59
CA GLY A 86 25.36 4.54 -5.72
C GLY A 86 23.90 4.57 -6.11
N PHE A 87 23.58 3.97 -7.24
CA PHE A 87 22.20 3.80 -7.70
C PHE A 87 22.12 2.47 -8.42
N GLU A 88 21.38 1.53 -7.84
CA GLU A 88 21.16 0.23 -8.47
C GLU A 88 19.70 0.06 -8.86
N PRO A 89 19.40 -0.69 -9.94
CA PRO A 89 18.03 -0.92 -10.41
C PRO A 89 17.10 -1.50 -9.33
N TYR A 90 17.66 -2.21 -8.35
CA TYR A 90 16.92 -2.79 -7.23
C TYR A 90 16.34 -1.72 -6.28
N ASP A 91 16.90 -0.51 -6.24
CA ASP A 91 16.43 0.62 -5.41
C ASP A 91 15.12 1.22 -5.94
N LEU A 92 14.84 1.11 -7.25
CA LEU A 92 13.63 1.69 -7.86
C LEU A 92 12.37 0.87 -7.59
N ILE A 93 12.51 -0.39 -7.18
CA ILE A 93 11.37 -1.31 -7.04
C ILE A 93 10.37 -0.79 -6.01
N PHE A 94 10.86 -0.28 -4.88
CA PHE A 94 9.99 0.23 -3.82
C PHE A 94 9.30 1.56 -4.19
N PRO A 95 10.02 2.59 -4.71
CA PRO A 95 9.38 3.79 -5.26
C PRO A 95 8.36 3.50 -6.37
N LEU A 96 8.70 2.59 -7.29
CA LEU A 96 7.82 2.18 -8.38
C LEU A 96 6.53 1.54 -7.86
N PHE A 97 6.65 0.63 -6.89
CA PHE A 97 5.50 0.01 -6.23
C PHE A 97 4.56 1.04 -5.60
N LEU A 98 5.11 2.01 -4.84
CA LEU A 98 4.32 3.05 -4.20
C LEU A 98 3.60 3.94 -5.22
N PHE A 99 4.29 4.30 -6.31
CA PHE A 99 3.72 5.09 -7.39
C PHE A 99 2.53 4.38 -8.04
N ILE A 100 2.70 3.12 -8.45
CA ILE A 100 1.64 2.34 -9.11
C ILE A 100 0.49 2.04 -8.16
N ALA A 101 0.78 1.77 -6.89
CA ALA A 101 -0.25 1.61 -5.86
C ALA A 101 -1.10 2.89 -5.73
N GLY A 102 -0.47 4.06 -5.76
CA GLY A 102 -1.14 5.36 -5.78
C GLY A 102 -2.05 5.54 -7.00
N VAL A 103 -1.51 5.40 -8.21
CA VAL A 103 -2.27 5.53 -9.48
C VAL A 103 -3.47 4.59 -9.52
N SER A 104 -3.27 3.33 -9.13
CA SER A 104 -4.34 2.34 -9.07
C SER A 104 -5.45 2.69 -8.08
N THR A 105 -5.11 3.40 -7.00
CA THR A 105 -6.08 3.79 -5.97
C THR A 105 -7.01 4.86 -6.51
N VAL A 106 -6.49 5.86 -7.23
CA VAL A 106 -7.31 6.90 -7.88
C VAL A 106 -8.27 6.27 -8.89
N TYR A 107 -7.76 5.41 -9.78
CA TYR A 107 -8.60 4.71 -10.76
C TYR A 107 -9.67 3.83 -10.10
N SER A 108 -9.32 3.16 -8.99
CA SER A 108 -10.27 2.34 -8.23
C SER A 108 -11.36 3.18 -7.56
N ILE A 109 -11.03 4.38 -7.06
CA ILE A 109 -11.99 5.34 -6.51
C ILE A 109 -12.98 5.76 -7.59
N ASP A 110 -12.47 6.23 -8.73
CA ASP A 110 -13.29 6.75 -9.83
C ASP A 110 -14.23 5.69 -10.39
N ASN A 111 -13.72 4.47 -10.61
CA ASN A 111 -14.53 3.35 -11.07
C ASN A 111 -15.64 2.95 -10.06
N ARG A 112 -15.35 3.04 -8.75
CA ARG A 112 -16.34 2.70 -7.72
C ARG A 112 -17.39 3.79 -7.54
N LEU A 113 -17.02 5.05 -7.71
CA LEU A 113 -17.96 6.18 -7.73
C LEU A 113 -18.84 6.16 -8.99
N ALA A 114 -18.27 5.85 -10.17
CA ALA A 114 -19.01 5.71 -11.42
C ALA A 114 -20.08 4.60 -11.36
N LYS A 115 -19.84 3.56 -10.56
CA LYS A 115 -20.78 2.45 -10.33
C LYS A 115 -21.83 2.74 -9.24
N GLY A 116 -21.95 3.98 -8.76
CA GLY A 116 -22.91 4.36 -7.72
C GLY A 116 -22.52 3.91 -6.30
N GLY A 117 -21.25 3.63 -6.05
CA GLY A 117 -20.76 3.22 -4.73
C GLY A 117 -20.93 4.32 -3.68
N SER A 118 -21.34 3.93 -2.46
CA SER A 118 -21.44 4.85 -1.33
C SER A 118 -20.06 5.35 -0.88
N ARG A 119 -19.91 6.68 -0.73
CA ARG A 119 -18.70 7.32 -0.22
C ARG A 119 -18.31 6.81 1.17
N ALA A 120 -19.29 6.58 2.04
CA ALA A 120 -19.03 6.03 3.39
C ALA A 120 -18.41 4.62 3.33
N GLY A 121 -18.87 3.78 2.41
CA GLY A 121 -18.32 2.44 2.19
C GLY A 121 -16.92 2.45 1.56
N LEU A 122 -16.54 3.55 0.91
CA LEU A 122 -15.20 3.77 0.37
C LEU A 122 -14.23 4.17 1.48
N HIS A 123 -14.61 5.14 2.33
CA HIS A 123 -13.80 5.57 3.47
C HIS A 123 -13.54 4.41 4.45
N LEU A 124 -14.58 3.64 4.78
CA LEU A 124 -14.44 2.49 5.68
C LEU A 124 -13.46 1.45 5.12
N HIS A 125 -13.49 1.22 3.80
CA HIS A 125 -12.59 0.28 3.15
C HIS A 125 -11.12 0.71 3.25
N PHE A 126 -10.84 2.01 3.09
CA PHE A 126 -9.48 2.55 3.22
C PHE A 126 -8.95 2.45 4.64
N VAL A 127 -9.78 2.80 5.62
CA VAL A 127 -9.42 2.73 7.04
C VAL A 127 -9.19 1.28 7.46
N GLN A 128 -10.07 0.35 7.08
CA GLN A 128 -9.91 -1.08 7.37
C GLN A 128 -8.61 -1.64 6.77
N ARG A 129 -8.33 -1.33 5.51
CA ARG A 129 -7.11 -1.80 4.84
C ARG A 129 -5.85 -1.21 5.46
N GLY A 130 -5.83 0.09 5.72
CA GLY A 130 -4.71 0.77 6.38
C GLY A 130 -4.44 0.20 7.77
N LEU A 131 -5.48 0.08 8.59
CA LEU A 131 -5.37 -0.45 9.95
C LEU A 131 -4.97 -1.93 9.97
N MET A 132 -5.45 -2.73 9.02
CA MET A 132 -5.05 -4.14 8.90
C MET A 132 -3.56 -4.28 8.56
N LEU A 133 -3.02 -3.43 7.67
CA LEU A 133 -1.58 -3.43 7.34
C LEU A 133 -0.73 -2.96 8.52
N VAL A 134 -1.20 -1.99 9.28
CA VAL A 134 -0.55 -1.55 10.54
C VAL A 134 -0.54 -2.68 11.54
N LEU A 135 -1.69 -3.34 11.76
CA LEU A 135 -1.81 -4.45 12.70
C LEU A 135 -0.90 -5.62 12.32
N LEU A 136 -0.87 -5.99 11.03
CA LEU A 136 0.05 -7.00 10.52
C LEU A 136 1.51 -6.57 10.68
N GLY A 137 1.81 -5.29 10.50
CA GLY A 137 3.13 -4.72 10.70
C GLY A 137 3.61 -4.82 12.16
N VAL A 138 2.72 -4.53 13.11
CA VAL A 138 2.97 -4.66 14.55
C VAL A 138 3.10 -6.13 14.95
N LEU A 139 2.21 -6.98 14.43
CA LEU A 139 2.27 -8.43 14.65
C LEU A 139 3.60 -9.02 14.19
N TYR A 140 4.07 -8.63 13.00
CA TYR A 140 5.34 -9.06 12.43
C TYR A 140 6.56 -8.58 13.25
N ASN A 141 6.50 -7.40 13.88
CA ASN A 141 7.59 -6.87 14.71
C ASN A 141 7.54 -7.35 16.17
N GLY A 142 6.86 -8.47 16.43
CA GLY A 142 6.98 -9.16 17.73
C GLY A 142 5.91 -8.81 18.75
N LEU A 143 4.66 -8.60 18.34
CA LEU A 143 3.52 -8.46 19.27
C LEU A 143 3.40 -9.66 20.26
N PHE A 144 3.98 -10.82 19.90
CA PHE A 144 4.01 -12.04 20.72
C PHE A 144 5.38 -12.34 21.38
N SER A 145 6.41 -11.53 21.14
CA SER A 145 7.70 -11.67 21.83
C SER A 145 7.49 -11.33 23.30
N ARG A 146 7.92 -12.18 24.24
CA ARG A 146 7.64 -12.08 25.69
C ARG A 146 8.19 -10.83 26.41
N ASP A 147 8.74 -9.86 25.69
CA ASP A 147 9.32 -8.61 26.19
C ASP A 147 8.31 -7.49 26.48
N LEU A 148 7.00 -7.70 26.21
CA LEU A 148 6.00 -6.65 26.46
C LEU A 148 5.69 -6.46 27.96
N ALA A 149 6.22 -7.35 28.80
CA ALA A 149 6.04 -7.34 30.25
C ALA A 149 7.15 -6.56 30.99
N SER A 150 8.23 -6.15 30.31
CA SER A 150 9.34 -5.38 30.88
C SER A 150 9.29 -3.92 30.41
N ALA A 151 9.46 -2.97 31.33
CA ALA A 151 9.41 -1.53 31.06
C ALA A 151 10.55 -1.03 30.13
N GLU A 152 11.54 -1.86 29.82
CA GLU A 152 12.66 -1.55 28.91
C GLU A 152 12.40 -1.94 27.44
N GLY A 153 11.44 -2.84 27.17
CA GLY A 153 11.09 -3.27 25.79
C GLY A 153 10.40 -2.19 24.95
N TRP A 154 9.98 -1.08 25.57
CA TRP A 154 9.29 0.03 24.90
C TRP A 154 10.24 0.94 24.11
N GLY A 155 11.55 0.91 24.39
CA GLY A 155 12.53 1.77 23.72
C GLY A 155 13.05 1.24 22.39
N GLU A 156 13.16 -0.09 22.25
CA GLU A 156 13.79 -0.75 21.10
C GLU A 156 12.81 -1.39 20.11
N MET A 157 11.50 -1.36 20.42
CA MET A 157 10.53 -1.95 19.53
C MET A 157 10.46 -1.12 18.23
N ARG A 158 10.79 -1.74 17.10
CA ARG A 158 10.71 -1.11 15.78
C ARG A 158 9.24 -0.95 15.36
N TYR A 159 8.53 -0.05 16.05
CA TYR A 159 7.09 0.19 15.93
C TYR A 159 6.68 0.49 14.49
N ALA A 160 7.54 1.18 13.75
CA ALA A 160 7.29 1.62 12.39
C ALA A 160 7.84 0.60 11.38
N SER A 161 7.18 -0.55 11.26
CA SER A 161 7.43 -1.49 10.17
C SER A 161 7.17 -0.86 8.81
N VAL A 162 7.90 -1.27 7.77
CA VAL A 162 7.67 -0.78 6.40
C VAL A 162 6.20 -1.03 5.99
N LEU A 163 5.65 -2.19 6.37
CA LEU A 163 4.25 -2.56 6.11
C LEU A 163 3.24 -1.60 6.78
N GLY A 164 3.50 -1.19 8.02
CA GLY A 164 2.65 -0.25 8.74
C GLY A 164 2.74 1.16 8.15
N ARG A 165 3.94 1.61 7.79
CA ARG A 165 4.17 2.92 7.15
C ARG A 165 3.42 3.03 5.82
N ILE A 166 3.54 2.02 4.94
CA ILE A 166 2.82 2.01 3.67
C ILE A 166 1.30 1.93 3.87
N GLY A 167 0.83 1.23 4.92
CA GLY A 167 -0.58 1.15 5.27
C GLY A 167 -1.17 2.50 5.70
N LEU A 168 -0.47 3.22 6.57
CA LEU A 168 -0.87 4.58 6.99
C LEU A 168 -0.79 5.57 5.83
N ALA A 169 0.30 5.56 5.07
CA ALA A 169 0.45 6.42 3.90
C ALA A 169 -0.67 6.21 2.89
N TYR A 170 -1.01 4.94 2.58
CA TYR A 170 -2.15 4.59 1.73
C TYR A 170 -3.47 5.13 2.28
N MET A 171 -3.73 4.93 3.58
CA MET A 171 -4.97 5.37 4.22
C MET A 171 -5.16 6.88 4.10
N PHE A 172 -4.16 7.67 4.49
CA PHE A 172 -4.24 9.13 4.42
C PHE A 172 -4.30 9.62 2.98
N ALA A 173 -3.48 9.07 2.08
CA ALA A 173 -3.51 9.45 0.66
C ALA A 173 -4.88 9.16 0.03
N ALA A 174 -5.47 7.99 0.30
CA ALA A 174 -6.78 7.63 -0.24
C ALA A 174 -7.90 8.50 0.32
N LEU A 175 -7.86 8.86 1.61
CA LEU A 175 -8.82 9.76 2.23
C LEU A 175 -8.73 11.19 1.67
N ILE A 176 -7.50 11.71 1.51
CA ILE A 176 -7.27 13.03 0.91
C ILE A 176 -7.80 13.03 -0.52
N THR A 177 -7.42 12.06 -1.34
CA THR A 177 -7.85 11.98 -2.74
C THR A 177 -9.37 11.84 -2.89
N ALA A 178 -10.02 11.03 -2.05
CA ALA A 178 -11.47 10.83 -2.12
C ALA A 178 -12.28 12.08 -1.71
N ASN A 179 -11.72 12.97 -0.89
CA ASN A 179 -12.42 14.15 -0.39
C ASN A 179 -11.98 15.47 -1.06
N THR A 180 -10.91 15.45 -1.86
CA THR A 180 -10.22 16.67 -2.28
C THR A 180 -10.04 16.73 -3.80
N GLN A 181 -10.16 17.92 -4.39
CA GLN A 181 -9.89 18.16 -5.80
C GLN A 181 -8.37 18.24 -6.09
N TRP A 182 -7.98 18.11 -7.37
CA TRP A 182 -6.58 18.12 -7.81
C TRP A 182 -5.76 19.31 -7.28
N ARG A 183 -6.37 20.51 -7.17
CA ARG A 183 -5.70 21.72 -6.65
C ARG A 183 -5.34 21.57 -5.17
N ALA A 184 -6.26 21.08 -4.38
CA ALA A 184 -6.02 20.91 -2.95
C ALA A 184 -5.19 19.65 -2.66
N GLN A 185 -5.18 18.64 -3.54
CA GLN A 185 -4.18 17.56 -3.50
C GLN A 185 -2.75 18.11 -3.70
N LEU A 186 -2.55 19.05 -4.64
CA LEU A 186 -1.26 19.71 -4.81
C LEU A 186 -0.83 20.49 -3.57
N ILE A 187 -1.77 21.18 -2.90
CA ILE A 187 -1.51 21.87 -1.63
C ILE A 187 -1.08 20.89 -0.55
N TRP A 188 -1.75 19.73 -0.42
CA TRP A 188 -1.35 18.68 0.52
C TRP A 188 0.05 18.14 0.22
N VAL A 189 0.37 17.87 -1.05
CA VAL A 189 1.71 17.39 -1.46
C VAL A 189 2.76 18.42 -1.08
N VAL A 190 2.62 19.67 -1.55
CA VAL A 190 3.59 20.74 -1.27
C VAL A 190 3.69 21.00 0.24
N GLY A 191 2.55 21.04 0.94
CA GLY A 191 2.50 21.27 2.38
C GLY A 191 3.20 20.17 3.19
N LEU A 192 3.04 18.89 2.82
CA LEU A 192 3.73 17.77 3.46
C LEU A 192 5.24 17.79 3.17
N LEU A 193 5.63 18.11 1.93
CA LEU A 193 7.04 18.22 1.54
C LEU A 193 7.74 19.36 2.27
N VAL A 194 7.14 20.56 2.27
CA VAL A 194 7.68 21.73 2.98
C VAL A 194 7.65 21.51 4.49
N GLY A 195 6.58 20.89 5.01
CA GLY A 195 6.48 20.53 6.42
C GLY A 195 7.56 19.55 6.85
N TYR A 196 7.84 18.53 6.04
CA TYR A 196 8.92 17.58 6.29
C TYR A 196 10.30 18.24 6.23
N TRP A 197 10.54 19.07 5.21
CA TRP A 197 11.77 19.86 5.11
C TRP A 197 11.97 20.79 6.32
N ALA A 198 10.92 21.50 6.73
CA ALA A 198 10.95 22.37 7.89
C ALA A 198 11.21 21.57 9.18
N ALA A 199 10.57 20.41 9.33
CA ALA A 199 10.83 19.52 10.47
C ALA A 199 12.30 19.10 10.53
N LEU A 200 12.89 18.68 9.40
CA LEU A 200 14.31 18.32 9.32
C LEU A 200 15.24 19.51 9.59
N ARG A 201 14.84 20.74 9.21
CA ARG A 201 15.66 21.94 9.39
C ARG A 201 15.62 22.51 10.80
N PHE A 202 14.44 22.50 11.43
CA PHE A 202 14.18 23.24 12.67
C PHE A 202 14.09 22.36 13.92
N ILE A 203 13.91 21.05 13.79
CA ILE A 203 13.95 20.13 14.93
C ILE A 203 15.41 19.69 15.15
N PRO A 204 16.07 20.12 16.24
CA PRO A 204 17.43 19.69 16.52
C PRO A 204 17.44 18.21 16.88
N VAL A 205 18.34 17.45 16.26
CA VAL A 205 18.59 16.06 16.63
C VAL A 205 19.52 16.08 17.85
N PRO A 206 19.29 15.27 18.89
CA PRO A 206 20.25 15.15 19.98
C PRO A 206 21.65 14.85 19.42
N GLU A 207 22.64 15.66 19.83
CA GLU A 207 24.05 15.64 19.39
C GLU A 207 24.43 16.41 18.10
N PHE A 208 23.47 16.90 17.30
CA PHE A 208 23.74 17.76 16.12
C PHE A 208 22.87 19.03 16.14
N GLY A 209 23.48 20.19 15.86
CA GLY A 209 22.78 21.49 15.85
C GLY A 209 21.68 21.54 14.78
N ALA A 210 20.65 22.38 15.01
CA ALA A 210 19.58 22.56 14.02
C ALA A 210 20.15 23.04 12.67
N GLY A 211 19.99 22.22 11.63
CA GLY A 211 20.43 22.55 10.27
C GLY A 211 21.84 22.11 9.89
N ASP A 212 22.49 21.27 10.69
CA ASP A 212 23.71 20.53 10.34
C ASP A 212 23.31 19.05 10.20
N LEU A 213 22.95 18.65 8.97
CA LEU A 213 22.62 17.27 8.58
C LEU A 213 23.76 16.69 7.77
#